data_AF-A0AAW1S111-F1
#
_entry.id   AF-A0AAW1S111-F1
#
_cell.length_a   1.000
_cell.length_b   1.000
_cell.length_c   1.000
_cell.angle_alpha   90.00
_cell.angle_beta   90.00
_cell.angle_gamma   90.00
#
_symmetry.space_group_name_H-M   'P 1'
#
loop_
_entity.id
_entity.type
_entity.pdbx_description
1 polymer ?
#
loop_
_entity_poly.entity_id
_entity_poly.type
_entity_poly.pdbx_seq_one_letter_code
_entity_poly.pdbx_strand_id
1 'polypeptide(L)'
;MGRFDVLLSRDHYTALLGIAVGLELVDGALFVANLDLGAHCLLAFMLAVTPIMHNFWAEADPHTRLVEMIMFCKNAGITGALLFYIGGKSASDT
;
A
#
# COMPACT_ATOMS: atom_id res chain seq x y z
N MET A 1 -2.02 -28.32 -1.42
CA MET A 1 -1.26 -27.91 -2.61
C MET A 1 -2.25 -27.29 -3.59
N GLY A 2 -2.34 -25.96 -3.64
CA GLY A 2 -3.43 -25.26 -4.31
C GLY A 2 -3.07 -24.92 -5.75
N ARG A 3 -4.06 -24.94 -6.65
CA ARG A 3 -3.95 -24.69 -8.11
C ARG A 3 -3.38 -23.31 -8.51
N PHE A 4 -3.01 -22.46 -7.56
CA PHE A 4 -2.36 -21.16 -7.77
C PHE A 4 -0.82 -21.22 -7.70
N ASP A 5 -0.24 -22.28 -7.11
CA ASP A 5 1.21 -22.48 -7.01
C ASP A 5 1.88 -22.71 -8.39
N VAL A 6 1.08 -22.95 -9.45
CA VAL A 6 1.55 -23.29 -10.80
C VAL A 6 1.65 -22.07 -11.73
N LEU A 7 1.04 -20.93 -11.41
CA LEU A 7 0.87 -19.82 -12.38
C LEU A 7 1.89 -18.67 -12.27
N LEU A 8 2.60 -18.51 -11.15
CA LEU A 8 3.64 -17.49 -10.99
C LEU A 8 4.90 -18.12 -10.40
N SER A 9 5.93 -18.37 -11.23
CA SER A 9 7.30 -18.66 -10.76
C SER A 9 7.73 -17.64 -9.71
N ARG A 10 8.57 -18.06 -8.75
CA ARG A 10 9.17 -17.22 -7.69
C ARG A 10 9.74 -15.91 -8.24
N ASP A 11 10.26 -15.94 -9.46
CA ASP A 11 10.81 -14.79 -10.18
C ASP A 11 9.76 -13.72 -10.50
N HIS A 12 8.54 -14.13 -10.86
CA HIS A 12 7.45 -13.19 -11.11
C HIS A 12 6.97 -12.54 -9.82
N TYR A 13 6.92 -13.28 -8.71
CA TYR A 13 6.61 -12.71 -7.40
C TYR A 13 7.64 -11.65 -6.99
N THR A 14 8.93 -11.92 -7.17
CA THR A 14 9.97 -10.93 -6.89
C THR A 14 9.87 -9.71 -7.80
N ALA A 15 9.49 -9.90 -9.07
CA ALA A 15 9.27 -8.79 -9.99
C ALA A 15 8.08 -7.92 -9.57
N LEU A 16 6.94 -8.53 -9.20
CA LEU A 16 5.77 -7.82 -8.71
C LEU A 16 6.04 -7.03 -7.43
N LEU A 17 6.79 -7.62 -6.48
CA LEU A 17 7.24 -6.92 -5.27
C LEU A 17 8.15 -5.75 -5.62
N GLY A 18 9.10 -5.94 -6.54
CA GLY A 18 9.97 -4.86 -7.03
C GLY A 18 9.19 -3.72 -7.67
N ILE A 19 8.16 -4.04 -8.46
CA ILE A 19 7.26 -3.05 -9.07
C ILE A 19 6.48 -2.30 -7.99
N ALA A 20 5.90 -3.01 -7.00
CA ALA A 20 5.16 -2.39 -5.91
C ALA A 20 6.04 -1.42 -5.10
N VAL A 21 7.26 -1.83 -4.75
CA VAL A 21 8.25 -0.96 -4.09
C VAL A 21 8.61 0.23 -4.97
N GLY A 22 8.82 0.02 -6.26
CA GLY A 22 9.14 1.09 -7.21
C GLY A 22 8.01 2.13 -7.31
N LEU A 23 6.75 1.69 -7.40
CA LEU A 23 5.59 2.57 -7.41
C LEU A 23 5.49 3.38 -6.13
N GLU A 24 5.59 2.73 -4.96
CA GLU A 24 5.55 3.41 -3.66
C GLU A 24 6.62 4.50 -3.54
N LEU A 25 7.85 4.21 -3.98
CA LEU A 25 8.95 5.17 -3.97
C LEU A 25 8.73 6.33 -4.95
N VAL A 26 8.24 6.04 -6.15
CA VAL A 26 7.93 7.07 -7.16
C VAL A 26 6.81 7.97 -6.66
N ASP A 27 5.72 7.41 -6.19
CA ASP A 27 4.58 8.16 -5.65
C ASP A 27 5.00 9.01 -4.44
N GLY A 28 5.82 8.45 -3.54
CA GLY A 28 6.41 9.18 -2.43
C GLY A 28 7.33 10.32 -2.86
N ALA A 29 8.17 10.12 -3.88
CA ALA A 29 9.03 11.17 -4.42
C ALA A 29 8.22 12.30 -5.08
N LEU A 30 7.17 11.94 -5.84
CA LEU A 30 6.25 12.92 -6.43
C LEU A 30 5.52 13.72 -5.35
N PHE A 31 5.09 13.06 -4.27
CA PHE A 31 4.47 13.71 -3.13
C PHE A 31 5.40 14.72 -2.46
N VAL A 32 6.67 14.35 -2.22
CA VAL A 32 7.69 15.26 -1.66
C VAL A 32 7.99 16.44 -2.59
N ALA A 33 7.91 16.25 -3.91
CA ALA A 33 8.09 17.31 -4.90
C ALA A 33 6.92 18.31 -4.98
N ASN A 34 5.94 18.25 -4.05
CA ASN A 34 4.70 19.04 -4.06
C ASN A 34 3.89 18.87 -5.36
N LEU A 35 4.00 17.71 -6.01
CA LEU A 35 3.09 17.36 -7.09
C LEU A 35 1.84 16.77 -6.45
N ASP A 36 0.73 17.50 -6.54
CA ASP A 36 -0.57 17.06 -6.00
C ASP A 36 -0.95 15.65 -6.45
N LEU A 37 -0.54 15.26 -7.66
CA LEU A 37 -0.72 13.92 -8.20
C LEU A 37 -0.06 12.83 -7.34
N GLY A 38 1.10 13.09 -6.74
CA GLY A 38 1.82 12.13 -5.91
C GLY A 38 1.02 11.70 -4.68
N ALA A 39 0.33 12.63 -4.01
CA ALA A 39 -0.52 12.31 -2.87
C ALA A 39 -1.69 11.39 -3.27
N HIS A 40 -2.32 11.66 -4.42
CA HIS A 40 -3.46 10.89 -4.92
C HIS A 40 -3.04 9.50 -5.41
N CYS A 41 -1.92 9.40 -6.13
CA CYS A 41 -1.34 8.14 -6.57
C CYS A 41 -0.94 7.28 -5.36
N LEU A 42 -0.24 7.87 -4.38
CA LEU A 42 0.16 7.15 -3.16
C LEU A 42 -1.06 6.67 -2.36
N LEU A 43 -2.11 7.50 -2.26
CA LEU A 43 -3.35 7.12 -1.60
C LEU A 43 -4.03 5.93 -2.31
N ALA A 44 -4.18 6.01 -3.63
CA ALA A 44 -4.79 4.95 -4.43
C ALA A 44 -3.99 3.64 -4.33
N PHE A 45 -2.66 3.73 -4.38
CA PHE A 45 -1.77 2.60 -4.21
C PHE A 45 -1.93 1.96 -2.82
N MET A 46 -1.89 2.75 -1.75
CA MET A 46 -2.06 2.27 -0.38
C MET A 46 -3.40 1.54 -0.18
N LEU A 47 -4.50 2.10 -0.71
CA LEU A 47 -5.83 1.50 -0.59
C LEU A 47 -5.96 0.16 -1.34
N ALA A 48 -5.31 0.02 -2.49
CA ALA A 48 -5.35 -1.21 -3.28
C ALA A 48 -4.42 -2.29 -2.72
N VAL A 49 -3.18 -1.92 -2.38
CA VAL A 49 -2.12 -2.88 -2.04
C VAL A 49 -2.21 -3.40 -0.60
N THR A 50 -2.61 -2.55 0.35
CA THR A 50 -2.61 -2.88 1.79
C THR A 50 -3.50 -4.08 2.12
N PRO A 51 -4.77 -4.18 1.66
CA PRO A 51 -5.59 -5.35 1.98
C PRO A 51 -5.15 -6.63 1.28
N ILE A 52 -4.39 -6.53 0.19
CA ILE A 52 -3.83 -7.68 -0.53
C ILE A 52 -2.58 -8.20 0.18
N MET A 53 -1.67 -7.30 0.55
CA MET A 53 -0.38 -7.63 1.17
C MET A 53 -0.51 -7.95 2.66
N HIS A 54 -1.40 -7.26 3.38
CA HIS A 54 -1.59 -7.39 4.82
C HIS A 54 -2.94 -7.99 5.19
N ASN A 55 -3.22 -9.15 4.60
CA ASN A 55 -4.47 -9.90 4.78
C ASN A 55 -4.49 -10.69 6.11
N PHE A 56 -4.49 -9.97 7.22
CA PHE A 56 -4.44 -10.58 8.56
C PHE A 56 -5.70 -11.41 8.89
N TRP A 57 -6.84 -11.13 8.27
CA TRP A 57 -8.10 -11.86 8.52
C TRP A 57 -8.11 -13.28 7.94
N ALA A 58 -7.26 -13.56 6.96
CA ALA A 58 -7.08 -14.90 6.42
C ALA A 58 -5.98 -15.72 7.13
N GLU A 59 -5.19 -15.09 8.01
CA GLU A 59 -4.05 -15.74 8.64
C GLU A 59 -4.46 -16.62 9.84
N ALA A 60 -3.96 -17.85 9.89
CA ALA A 60 -4.30 -18.84 10.91
C ALA A 60 -3.34 -18.79 12.12
N ASP A 61 -2.06 -18.51 11.88
CA ASP A 61 -1.07 -18.42 12.94
C ASP A 61 -1.24 -17.13 13.76
N PRO A 62 -1.42 -17.20 15.10
CA PRO A 62 -1.68 -16.03 15.93
C PRO A 62 -0.56 -14.98 15.91
N HIS A 63 0.70 -15.42 15.83
CA HIS A 63 1.84 -14.51 15.80
C HIS A 63 1.90 -13.74 14.48
N THR A 64 1.78 -14.47 13.36
CA THR A 64 1.78 -13.90 12.01
C THR A 64 0.59 -12.97 11.82
N ARG A 65 -0.60 -13.36 12.28
CA ARG A 65 -1.81 -12.51 12.25
C ARG A 65 -1.59 -11.16 12.94
N LEU A 66 -0.95 -11.17 14.11
CA LEU A 66 -0.69 -9.94 14.87
C LEU A 66 0.29 -9.03 14.12
N VAL A 67 1.34 -9.58 13.52
CA VAL A 67 2.29 -8.82 12.69
C VAL A 67 1.59 -8.20 11.47
N GLU A 68 0.81 -8.99 10.73
CA GLU A 68 0.08 -8.52 9.55
C GLU A 68 -0.94 -7.43 9.92
N MET A 69 -1.63 -7.58 11.06
CA MET A 69 -2.56 -6.56 11.57
C MET A 69 -1.84 -5.26 11.91
N ILE A 70 -0.65 -5.32 12.53
CA ILE A 70 0.16 -4.14 12.82
C ILE A 70 0.56 -3.42 11.52
N MET A 71 1.02 -4.17 10.51
CA MET A 71 1.40 -3.59 9.21
C MET A 71 0.20 -2.98 8.48
N PHE A 72 -0.95 -3.65 8.51
CA PHE A 72 -2.21 -3.09 8.00
C PHE A 72 -2.55 -1.76 8.68
N CYS A 73 -2.52 -1.72 10.02
CA CYS A 73 -2.80 -0.51 10.80
C CYS A 73 -1.79 0.61 10.51
N LYS A 74 -0.51 0.29 10.31
CA LYS A 74 0.52 1.25 9.90
C LYS A 74 0.15 1.92 8.58
N ASN A 75 -0.18 1.13 7.55
CA ASN A 75 -0.57 1.66 6.24
C ASN A 75 -1.91 2.39 6.29
N ALA A 76 -2.85 1.96 7.14
CA ALA A 76 -4.11 2.67 7.37
C ALA A 76 -3.86 4.05 8.02
N GLY A 77 -2.92 4.16 8.95
CA GLY A 77 -2.49 5.43 9.52
C GLY A 77 -1.90 6.38 8.47
N ILE A 78 -1.04 5.87 7.59
CA ILE A 78 -0.47 6.63 6.46
C ILE A 78 -1.58 7.08 5.50
N THR A 79 -2.52 6.19 5.16
CA THR A 79 -3.70 6.49 4.34
C THR A 79 -4.53 7.63 4.95
N GLY A 80 -4.75 7.60 6.27
CA GLY A 80 -5.44 8.66 6.99
C GLY A 80 -4.71 10.01 6.92
N ALA A 81 -3.38 10.00 7.04
CA ALA A 81 -2.56 11.20 6.89
C ALA A 81 -2.64 11.78 5.46
N LEU A 82 -2.64 10.93 4.44
CA LEU A 82 -2.81 11.34 3.03
C LEU A 82 -4.19 11.94 2.77
N LEU A 83 -5.25 11.33 3.31
CA LEU A 83 -6.61 11.87 3.22
C LEU A 83 -6.71 13.25 3.89
N PHE A 84 -6.09 13.41 5.06
CA PHE A 84 -6.03 14.70 5.74
C PHE A 84 -5.30 15.77 4.91
N TYR A 85 -4.14 15.42 4.33
CA TYR A 85 -3.39 16.34 3.47
C TYR A 85 -4.20 16.77 2.25
N ILE A 86 -4.78 15.81 1.52
CA ILE A 86 -5.56 16.08 0.31
C ILE A 86 -6.79 16.93 0.65
N GLY A 87 -7.54 16.54 1.70
CA GLY A 87 -8.73 17.26 2.13
C GLY A 87 -8.43 18.67 2.63
N GLY A 88 -7.34 18.86 3.38
CA GLY A 88 -6.90 20.17 3.86
C GLY A 88 -6.53 21.12 2.72
N LYS A 89 -5.85 20.61 1.68
CA LYS A 89 -5.49 21.40 0.50
C LYS A 89 -6.71 21.81 -0.33
N SER A 90 -7.69 20.91 -0.52
CA SER A 90 -8.94 21.27 -1.22
C SER A 90 -9.72 22.39 -0.52
N ALA A 91 -9.58 22.54 0.80
CA ALA A 91 -10.21 23.62 1.55
C ALA A 91 -9.47 24.97 1.46
N SER A 92 -8.18 24.98 1.11
CA SER A 92 -7.40 26.21 0.92
C SER A 92 -7.45 26.76 -0.50
N ASP A 93 -7.84 25.93 -1.48
CA ASP A 93 -7.92 26.30 -2.90
C ASP A 93 -9.29 26.93 -3.29
N THR A 94 -10.22 27.05 -2.33
CA THR A 94 -11.52 27.76 -2.45
C THR A 94 -11.52 29.09 -1.71
#